data_AF-A0A954HBU6-F1
#
_entry.id   AF-A0A954HBU6-F1
#
_cell.length_a   1.000
_cell.length_b   1.000
_cell.length_c   1.000
_cell.angle_alpha   90.00
_cell.angle_beta   90.00
_cell.angle_gamma   90.00
#
_symmetry.space_group_name_H-M   'P 1'
#
loop_
_entity.id
_entity.type
_entity.pdbx_description
1 polymer ?
#
loop_
_entity_poly.entity_id
_entity_poly.type
_entity_poly.pdbx_seq_one_letter_code
_entity_poly.pdbx_strand_id
1 'polypeptide(L)'
;MDFKQIFLEYFGIFIYIAMALAAMAGLACVFILNRNVKKKSMGSRANSEAFLEEVSMHLEEKDFDAVMDLCDSPPYWSKAVPQLIMVAIQNRNLGVTKIRRMLAERFEREILAE
;
A
#
# COMPACT_ATOMS: atom_id res chain seq x y z
N MET A 1 58.26 -6.45 -6.61
CA MET A 1 56.97 -5.90 -6.15
C MET A 1 56.47 -6.82 -5.05
N ASP A 2 56.42 -6.31 -3.83
CA ASP A 2 56.23 -7.10 -2.62
C ASP A 2 54.86 -7.78 -2.58
N PHE A 3 54.87 -9.11 -2.41
CA PHE A 3 53.67 -9.95 -2.26
C PHE A 3 52.69 -9.42 -1.19
N LYS A 4 53.21 -8.72 -0.18
CA LYS A 4 52.44 -8.05 0.88
C LYS A 4 51.58 -6.88 0.37
N GLN A 5 52.07 -6.12 -0.61
CA GLN A 5 51.32 -4.99 -1.18
C GLN A 5 50.16 -5.48 -2.06
N ILE A 6 50.41 -6.50 -2.89
CA ILE A 6 49.36 -7.12 -3.73
C ILE A 6 48.23 -7.69 -2.85
N PHE A 7 48.58 -8.33 -1.73
CA PHE A 7 47.60 -8.91 -0.82
C PHE A 7 46.74 -7.83 -0.12
N LEU A 8 47.35 -6.72 0.31
CA LEU A 8 46.61 -5.61 0.93
C LEU A 8 45.64 -4.94 -0.06
N GLU A 9 46.08 -4.70 -1.30
CA GLU A 9 45.24 -4.06 -2.33
C GLU A 9 44.04 -4.94 -2.70
N TYR A 10 44.25 -6.25 -2.86
CA TYR A 10 43.17 -7.18 -3.20
C TYR A 10 42.12 -7.28 -2.09
N PHE A 11 42.54 -7.34 -0.83
CA PHE A 11 41.63 -7.32 0.31
C PHE A 11 40.86 -6.00 0.43
N GLY A 12 41.53 -4.86 0.16
CA GLY A 12 40.87 -3.56 0.13
C GLY A 12 39.75 -3.51 -0.89
N ILE A 13 40.03 -3.89 -2.14
CA ILE A 13 39.03 -3.93 -3.23
C ILE A 13 37.85 -4.84 -2.86
N PHE A 14 38.12 -6.01 -2.30
CA PHE A 14 37.08 -6.95 -1.88
C PHE A 14 36.14 -6.35 -0.82
N ILE A 15 36.69 -5.66 0.18
CA ILE A 15 35.91 -4.99 1.23
C ILE A 15 35.05 -3.87 0.64
N TYR A 16 35.58 -3.06 -0.27
CA TYR A 16 34.80 -2.03 -0.96
C TYR A 16 33.68 -2.61 -1.82
N ILE A 17 33.91 -3.72 -2.53
CA ILE A 17 32.88 -4.41 -3.31
C ILE A 17 31.79 -4.97 -2.38
N ALA A 18 32.17 -5.58 -1.25
CA ALA A 18 31.22 -6.10 -0.27
C ALA A 18 30.34 -4.99 0.32
N MET A 19 30.93 -3.83 0.66
CA MET A 19 30.18 -2.65 1.11
C MET A 19 29.26 -2.09 0.02
N ALA A 20 29.71 -2.06 -1.23
CA ALA A 20 28.90 -1.58 -2.35
C ALA A 20 27.68 -2.49 -2.62
N LEU A 21 27.87 -3.82 -2.56
CA LEU A 21 26.76 -4.78 -2.67
C LEU A 21 25.76 -4.63 -1.53
N ALA A 22 26.25 -4.47 -0.29
CA ALA A 22 25.39 -4.24 0.87
C ALA A 22 24.58 -2.93 0.73
N ALA A 23 25.21 -1.86 0.25
CA ALA A 23 24.53 -0.59 -0.01
C ALA A 23 23.45 -0.71 -1.10
N MET A 24 23.73 -1.43 -2.20
CA MET A 24 22.74 -1.68 -3.25
C MET A 24 21.55 -2.51 -2.74
N ALA A 25 21.79 -3.52 -1.90
CA ALA A 25 20.71 -4.28 -1.28
C ALA A 25 19.84 -3.41 -0.36
N GLY A 26 20.45 -2.51 0.41
CA GLY A 26 19.74 -1.53 1.22
C GLY A 26 18.88 -0.59 0.37
N LEU A 27 19.43 -0.05 -0.72
CA LEU A 27 18.71 0.82 -1.66
C LEU A 27 17.54 0.09 -2.32
N ALA A 28 17.71 -1.16 -2.71
CA ALA A 28 16.65 -1.97 -3.30
C ALA A 28 15.47 -2.14 -2.31
N CYS A 29 15.75 -2.38 -1.03
CA CYS A 29 14.72 -2.49 0.00
C CYS A 29 13.92 -1.18 0.15
N VAL A 30 14.61 -0.03 0.23
CA VAL A 30 13.97 1.29 0.33
C VAL A 30 13.14 1.61 -0.91
N PHE A 31 13.63 1.27 -2.10
CA PHE A 31 12.91 1.49 -3.35
C PHE A 31 11.65 0.64 -3.44
N ILE A 32 11.74 -0.65 -3.07
CA ILE A 32 10.59 -1.57 -3.03
C ILE A 32 9.56 -1.08 -2.02
N LEU A 33 9.98 -0.69 -0.82
CA LEU A 33 9.10 -0.14 0.21
C LEU A 33 8.38 1.11 -0.28
N ASN A 34 9.10 2.09 -0.82
CA ASN A 34 8.50 3.32 -1.36
C ASN A 34 7.52 3.01 -2.50
N ARG A 35 7.85 2.06 -3.37
CA ARG A 35 6.97 1.63 -4.46
C ARG A 35 5.72 0.89 -3.95
N ASN A 36 5.84 0.08 -2.91
CA ASN A 36 4.71 -0.63 -2.29
C ASN A 36 3.80 0.33 -1.53
N VAL A 37 4.37 1.28 -0.78
CA VAL A 37 3.62 2.34 -0.09
C VAL A 37 2.86 3.21 -1.10
N LYS A 38 3.48 3.59 -2.23
CA LYS A 38 2.80 4.35 -3.29
C LYS A 38 1.71 3.57 -4.03
N LYS A 39 1.82 2.25 -4.11
CA LYS A 39 0.79 1.40 -4.72
C LYS A 39 -0.42 1.19 -3.81
N LYS A 40 -0.20 1.06 -2.49
CA LYS A 40 -1.26 0.85 -1.50
C LYS A 40 -1.91 2.16 -1.03
N SER A 41 -1.16 3.25 -1.03
CA SER A 41 -1.68 4.59 -0.81
C SER A 41 -2.54 5.03 -2.01
N MET A 42 -3.73 5.58 -1.74
CA MET A 42 -4.52 6.30 -2.73
C MET A 42 -3.79 7.58 -3.17
N GLY A 43 -2.74 7.45 -3.98
CA GLY A 43 -2.05 8.54 -4.69
C GLY A 43 -2.11 9.92 -4.02
N SER A 44 -2.57 10.92 -4.77
CA SER A 44 -2.78 12.28 -4.28
C SER A 44 -4.04 12.35 -3.41
N ARG A 45 -3.93 13.01 -2.25
CA ARG A 45 -5.04 13.26 -1.31
C ARG A 45 -6.30 13.82 -1.99
N ALA A 46 -6.12 14.63 -3.04
CA ALA A 46 -7.21 15.19 -3.85
C ALA A 46 -8.04 14.12 -4.58
N ASN A 47 -7.41 13.03 -5.07
CA ASN A 47 -8.14 11.95 -5.76
C ASN A 47 -8.88 11.03 -4.78
N SER A 48 -8.41 10.96 -3.53
CA SER A 48 -9.10 10.24 -2.46
C SER A 48 -10.33 10.99 -1.99
N GLU A 49 -10.24 12.31 -1.83
CA GLU A 49 -11.36 13.16 -1.44
C GLU A 49 -12.44 13.19 -2.52
N ALA A 50 -12.08 13.34 -3.79
CA ALA A 50 -13.03 13.27 -4.91
C ALA A 50 -13.74 11.90 -5.01
N PHE A 51 -13.00 10.80 -4.80
CA PHE A 51 -13.59 9.45 -4.76
C PHE A 51 -14.58 9.29 -3.59
N LEU A 52 -14.22 9.77 -2.40
CA LEU A 52 -15.10 9.69 -1.23
C LEU A 52 -16.35 10.55 -1.39
N GLU A 53 -16.24 11.71 -2.04
CA GLU A 53 -17.36 12.58 -2.36
C GLU A 53 -18.33 11.89 -3.33
N GLU A 54 -17.82 11.27 -4.39
CA GLU A 54 -18.62 10.52 -5.37
C GLU A 54 -19.32 9.29 -4.75
N VAL A 55 -18.61 8.54 -3.89
CA VAL A 55 -19.21 7.45 -3.10
C VAL A 55 -20.32 7.98 -2.18
N SER A 56 -20.12 9.13 -1.54
CA SER A 56 -21.11 9.71 -0.62
C SER A 56 -22.39 10.13 -1.35
N MET A 57 -22.26 10.70 -2.55
CA MET A 57 -23.37 11.10 -3.40
C MET A 57 -24.21 9.89 -3.83
N HIS A 58 -23.58 8.82 -4.33
CA HIS A 58 -24.30 7.58 -4.70
C HIS A 58 -24.93 6.88 -3.48
N LEU A 59 -24.31 6.98 -2.31
CA LEU A 59 -24.87 6.43 -1.07
C LEU A 59 -26.12 7.18 -0.61
N GLU A 60 -26.18 8.51 -0.79
CA GLU A 60 -27.37 9.33 -0.53
C GLU A 60 -28.52 9.00 -1.51
N GLU A 61 -28.18 8.75 -2.77
CA GLU A 61 -29.12 8.30 -3.80
C GLU A 61 -29.58 6.84 -3.61
N LYS A 62 -29.02 6.12 -2.63
CA LYS A 62 -29.23 4.68 -2.36
C LYS A 62 -28.87 3.78 -3.55
N ASP A 63 -28.02 4.27 -4.45
CA ASP A 63 -27.51 3.50 -5.58
C ASP A 63 -26.26 2.72 -5.16
N PHE A 64 -26.52 1.58 -4.52
CA PHE A 64 -25.46 0.72 -3.98
C PHE A 64 -24.69 -0.03 -5.07
N ASP A 65 -25.31 -0.26 -6.23
CA ASP A 65 -24.67 -0.95 -7.36
C ASP A 65 -23.65 -0.01 -8.03
N ALA A 66 -23.98 1.27 -8.21
CA ALA A 66 -23.04 2.29 -8.70
C ALA A 66 -21.80 2.44 -7.80
N VAL A 67 -21.96 2.35 -6.48
CA VAL A 67 -20.81 2.39 -5.55
C VAL A 67 -19.93 1.15 -5.69
N MET A 68 -20.50 -0.03 -5.95
CA MET A 68 -19.71 -1.23 -6.18
C MET A 68 -18.89 -1.14 -7.47
N ASP A 69 -19.49 -0.66 -8.56
CA ASP A 69 -18.80 -0.45 -9.85
C ASP A 69 -17.68 0.60 -9.73
N LEU A 70 -17.91 1.66 -8.95
CA LEU A 70 -16.89 2.67 -8.67
C LEU A 70 -15.72 2.11 -7.84
N CYS A 71 -16.02 1.24 -6.86
CA CYS A 71 -15.00 0.58 -6.05
C CYS A 71 -14.20 -0.48 -6.82
N ASP A 72 -14.81 -1.14 -7.81
CA ASP A 72 -14.18 -2.19 -8.64
C ASP A 72 -13.41 -1.62 -9.85
N SER A 73 -13.40 -0.29 -9.99
CA SER A 73 -12.69 0.39 -11.08
C SER A 73 -11.16 0.23 -10.97
N PRO A 74 -10.43 0.05 -12.10
CA PRO A 74 -8.98 -0.19 -12.14
C PRO A 74 -8.09 0.75 -11.29
N PRO A 75 -8.39 2.06 -11.14
CA PRO A 75 -7.60 2.94 -10.28
C PRO A 75 -7.79 2.75 -8.76
N TYR A 76 -8.80 1.98 -8.32
CA TYR A 76 -9.23 1.89 -6.92
C TYR A 76 -9.32 0.44 -6.39
N TRP A 77 -9.46 -0.56 -7.26
CA TRP A 77 -9.61 -2.00 -6.94
C TRP A 77 -8.59 -2.57 -5.92
N SER A 78 -7.35 -2.04 -5.89
CA SER A 78 -6.25 -2.60 -5.09
C SER A 78 -6.05 -1.83 -3.78
N LYS A 79 -6.92 -0.86 -3.50
CA LYS A 79 -6.78 0.05 -2.37
C LYS A 79 -7.72 -0.38 -1.26
N ALA A 80 -7.23 -0.26 -0.04
CA ALA A 80 -7.92 -0.82 1.11
C ALA A 80 -9.23 -0.07 1.46
N VAL A 81 -9.33 1.22 1.12
CA VAL A 81 -10.53 2.04 1.39
C VAL A 81 -11.76 1.60 0.55
N PRO A 82 -11.66 1.41 -0.79
CA PRO A 82 -12.73 0.84 -1.62
C PRO A 82 -13.18 -0.56 -1.20
N GLN A 83 -12.23 -1.41 -0.79
CA GLN A 83 -12.55 -2.76 -0.31
C GLN A 83 -13.34 -2.71 1.01
N LEU A 84 -12.99 -1.81 1.93
CA LEU A 84 -13.77 -1.58 3.15
C LEU A 84 -15.18 -1.06 2.84
N ILE A 85 -15.33 -0.13 1.89
CA ILE A 85 -16.63 0.39 1.46
C ILE A 85 -17.49 -0.73 0.86
N MET A 86 -16.92 -1.57 -0.01
CA MET A 86 -17.61 -2.70 -0.61
C MET A 86 -18.09 -3.72 0.44
N VAL A 87 -17.25 -4.05 1.43
CA VAL A 87 -17.64 -4.92 2.56
C VAL A 87 -18.75 -4.29 3.39
N ALA A 88 -18.72 -2.97 3.61
CA ALA A 88 -19.77 -2.26 4.33
C ALA A 88 -21.12 -2.33 3.61
N ILE A 89 -21.13 -2.16 2.28
CA ILE A 89 -22.34 -2.20 1.44
C ILE A 89 -22.92 -3.61 1.35
N GLN A 90 -22.06 -4.62 1.16
CA GLN A 90 -22.48 -6.03 1.14
C GLN A 90 -23.08 -6.47 2.49
N ASN A 91 -22.58 -5.91 3.60
CA ASN A 91 -23.06 -6.21 4.95
C ASN A 91 -24.03 -5.16 5.51
N ARG A 92 -24.61 -4.28 4.67
CA ARG A 92 -25.49 -3.17 5.10
C ARG A 92 -26.72 -3.61 5.91
N ASN A 93 -27.11 -4.88 5.80
CA ASN A 93 -28.23 -5.46 6.54
C ASN A 93 -27.88 -5.77 8.01
N LEU A 94 -26.61 -5.63 8.40
CA LEU A 94 -26.17 -5.71 9.79
C LEU A 94 -26.32 -4.33 10.47
N GLY A 95 -26.64 -4.31 11.75
CA GLY A 95 -26.70 -3.05 12.51
C GLY A 95 -25.37 -2.28 12.43
N VAL A 96 -25.46 -0.95 12.33
CA VAL A 96 -24.33 -0.01 12.12
C VAL A 96 -23.15 -0.28 13.08
N THR A 97 -23.44 -0.60 14.34
CA THR A 97 -22.42 -0.94 15.36
C THR A 97 -21.58 -2.16 14.99
N LYS A 98 -22.20 -3.19 14.38
CA LYS A 98 -21.52 -4.42 13.97
C LYS A 98 -20.68 -4.22 12.72
N ILE A 99 -21.19 -3.43 11.76
CA ILE A 99 -20.43 -3.04 10.56
C ILE A 99 -19.20 -2.22 10.96
N ARG A 100 -19.36 -1.20 11.82
CA ARG A 100 -18.23 -0.36 12.28
C ARG A 100 -17.13 -1.18 12.95
N ARG A 101 -17.50 -2.14 13.79
CA ARG A 101 -16.54 -3.05 14.42
C ARG A 101 -15.82 -3.93 13.39
N MET A 102 -16.56 -4.51 12.45
CA MET A 102 -15.99 -5.34 11.39
C MET A 102 -15.04 -4.56 10.47
N LEU A 103 -15.39 -3.33 10.12
CA LEU A 103 -14.52 -2.45 9.33
C LEU A 103 -13.27 -2.05 10.10
N ALA A 104 -13.38 -1.78 11.40
CA ALA A 104 -12.22 -1.50 12.25
C ALA A 104 -11.27 -2.70 12.34
N GLU A 105 -11.81 -3.90 12.56
CA GLU A 105 -11.03 -5.15 12.61
C GLU A 105 -10.36 -5.47 11.25
N ARG A 106 -11.03 -5.19 10.12
CA ARG A 106 -10.42 -5.33 8.79
C ARG A 106 -9.38 -4.26 8.49
N PHE A 107 -9.63 -3.01 8.85
CA PHE A 107 -8.66 -1.93 8.71
C PHE A 107 -7.37 -2.25 9.47
N GLU A 108 -7.49 -2.74 10.70
CA GLU A 108 -6.32 -3.14 11.49
C GLU A 108 -5.56 -4.31 10.86
N ARG A 109 -6.26 -5.31 10.33
CA ARG A 109 -5.63 -6.47 9.69
C ARG A 109 -5.04 -6.20 8.31
N GLU A 110 -5.67 -5.37 7.51
CA GLU A 110 -5.32 -5.21 6.08
C GLU A 110 -4.53 -3.92 5.82
N ILE A 111 -4.62 -2.91 6.70
CA ILE A 111 -3.94 -1.61 6.52
C ILE A 111 -2.84 -1.39 7.55
N LEU A 112 -3.02 -1.79 8.81
CA LEU A 112 -2.01 -1.58 9.86
C LEU A 112 -0.99 -2.73 9.97
N ALA A 113 -1.36 -3.94 9.56
CA ALA A 113 -0.47 -5.10 9.63
C ALA A 113 0.48 -5.26 8.43
N GLU A 114 0.35 -4.39 7.41
CA GLU A 114 1.20 -4.37 6.21
C GLU A 114 2.05 -3.09 6.10
#